data_AF-A0A1M3GZ71-F1
#
_entry.id   AF-A0A1M3GZ71-F1
#
_cell.length_a   1.000
_cell.length_b   1.000
_cell.length_c   1.000
_cell.angle_alpha   90.00
_cell.angle_beta   90.00
_cell.angle_gamma   90.00
#
_symmetry.space_group_name_H-M   'P 1'
#
loop_
_entity.id
_entity.type
_entity.pdbx_description
1 polymer ?
#
loop_
_entity_poly.entity_id
_entity_poly.type
_entity_poly.pdbx_seq_one_letter_code
_entity_poly.pdbx_strand_id
1 'polypeptide(L)'
;MENDKRASADILKDLESIYAMAMASENFSVALKAKELLGRQMGLFIPKQKNQVSLSDLSEEDLERLIREIKTELTLDQGETGE
;
A
#
# COMPACT_ATOMS: atom_id res chain seq x y z
N MET A 1 -7.36 -27.59 17.08
CA MET A 1 -7.17 -26.21 16.61
C MET A 1 -5.85 -26.16 15.84
N GLU A 2 -5.84 -26.60 14.57
CA GLU A 2 -4.62 -26.67 13.73
C GLU A 2 -4.79 -25.97 12.37
N ASN A 3 -5.96 -25.38 12.09
CA ASN A 3 -6.24 -24.72 10.82
C ASN A 3 -5.75 -23.26 10.72
N ASP A 4 -5.32 -22.65 11.84
CA ASP A 4 -4.94 -21.23 11.87
C ASP A 4 -3.48 -20.94 11.50
N LYS A 5 -2.61 -21.95 11.36
CA LYS A 5 -1.17 -21.72 11.04
C LYS A 5 -0.83 -21.74 9.55
N ARG A 6 -1.74 -22.20 8.67
CA ARG A 6 -1.72 -21.82 7.24
C ARG A 6 -2.07 -20.33 7.03
N ALA A 7 -2.69 -19.68 8.02
CA ALA A 7 -3.59 -18.56 7.81
C ALA A 7 -2.94 -17.18 7.65
N SER A 8 -1.62 -17.05 7.51
CA SER A 8 -0.99 -15.74 7.32
C SER A 8 0.25 -15.78 6.44
N ALA A 9 1.14 -16.75 6.62
CA ALA A 9 2.32 -16.90 5.77
C ALA A 9 1.93 -17.23 4.31
N ASP A 10 0.92 -18.09 4.13
CA ASP A 10 0.43 -18.44 2.79
C ASP A 10 -0.25 -17.24 2.12
N ILE A 11 -1.01 -16.44 2.88
CA ILE A 11 -1.65 -15.21 2.39
C ILE A 11 -0.60 -14.18 1.93
N LEU A 12 0.47 -13.99 2.71
CA LEU A 12 1.54 -13.06 2.34
C LEU A 12 2.20 -13.50 1.02
N LYS A 13 2.52 -14.79 0.90
CA LYS A 13 3.13 -15.35 -0.31
C LYS A 13 2.23 -15.22 -1.53
N ASP A 14 0.94 -15.48 -1.38
CA ASP A 14 -0.04 -15.33 -2.47
C ASP A 14 -0.14 -13.86 -2.91
N LEU A 15 -0.21 -12.92 -1.97
CA LEU A 15 -0.25 -11.49 -2.27
C LEU A 15 1.04 -10.99 -2.93
N GLU A 16 2.21 -11.47 -2.51
CA GLU A 16 3.49 -11.18 -3.16
C GLU A 16 3.54 -11.71 -4.60
N SER A 17 3.03 -12.93 -4.81
CA SER A 17 2.96 -13.53 -6.14
C SER A 17 2.00 -12.75 -7.05
N ILE A 18 0.82 -12.37 -6.55
CA ILE A 18 -0.16 -11.54 -7.27
C ILE A 18 0.46 -10.19 -7.63
N TYR A 19 1.15 -9.53 -6.70
CA TYR A 19 1.85 -8.28 -6.98
C TYR A 19 2.87 -8.43 -8.10
N ALA A 20 3.72 -9.47 -8.05
CA ALA A 20 4.73 -9.72 -9.07
C ALA A 20 4.11 -9.95 -10.47
N MET A 21 3.04 -10.76 -10.54
CA MET A 21 2.32 -11.00 -11.80
C MET A 21 1.63 -9.75 -12.33
N ALA A 22 1.02 -8.96 -11.45
CA ALA A 22 0.38 -7.69 -11.81
C ALA A 22 1.40 -6.67 -12.33
N MET A 23 2.58 -6.57 -11.71
CA MET A 23 3.67 -5.73 -12.20
C MET A 23 4.20 -6.19 -13.56
N ALA A 24 4.38 -7.50 -13.76
CA ALA A 24 4.84 -8.06 -15.03
C ALA A 24 3.84 -7.87 -16.19
N SER A 25 2.55 -7.71 -15.86
CA SER A 25 1.46 -7.46 -16.83
C SER A 25 1.00 -6.01 -16.87
N GLU A 26 1.73 -5.10 -16.18
CA GLU A 26 1.41 -3.67 -16.08
C GLU A 26 -0.01 -3.38 -15.55
N ASN A 27 -0.60 -4.31 -14.80
CA ASN A 27 -1.89 -4.14 -14.16
C ASN A 27 -1.73 -3.45 -12.79
N PHE A 28 -1.51 -2.13 -12.83
CA PHE A 28 -1.21 -1.35 -11.64
C PHE A 28 -2.36 -1.29 -10.62
N SER A 29 -3.61 -1.43 -11.05
CA SER A 29 -4.76 -1.48 -10.14
C SER A 29 -4.72 -2.72 -9.23
N VAL A 30 -4.38 -3.88 -9.80
CA VAL A 30 -4.21 -5.13 -9.04
C VAL A 30 -2.94 -5.06 -8.20
N ALA A 31 -1.85 -4.49 -8.72
CA ALA A 31 -0.60 -4.33 -7.97
C ALA A 31 -0.79 -3.46 -6.73
N LEU A 32 -1.46 -2.31 -6.86
CA LEU A 32 -1.83 -1.45 -5.75
C LEU A 32 -2.67 -2.21 -4.73
N LYS A 33 -3.69 -2.94 -5.19
CA LYS A 33 -4.57 -3.70 -4.30
C LYS A 33 -3.84 -4.78 -3.51
N ALA A 34 -2.89 -5.47 -4.14
CA ALA A 34 -2.06 -6.45 -3.46
C ALA A 34 -1.20 -5.81 -2.36
N LYS A 35 -0.60 -4.63 -2.63
CA LYS A 35 0.18 -3.88 -1.63
C LYS A 35 -0.67 -3.35 -0.48
N GLU A 36 -1.89 -2.89 -0.75
CA GLU A 36 -2.86 -2.52 0.30
C GLU A 36 -3.20 -3.71 1.21
N LEU A 37 -3.42 -4.90 0.64
CA LEU A 37 -3.73 -6.08 1.44
C LEU A 37 -2.52 -6.55 2.26
N LEU A 38 -1.30 -6.48 1.69
CA LEU A 38 -0.05 -6.77 2.39
C LEU A 38 0.15 -5.85 3.59
N GLY A 39 0.06 -4.53 3.39
CA GLY A 39 0.22 -3.58 4.49
C GLY A 39 -0.83 -3.78 5.59
N ARG A 40 -2.06 -4.19 5.24
CA ARG A 40 -3.11 -4.50 6.22
C ARG A 40 -2.79 -5.75 7.02
N GLN A 41 -2.34 -6.80 6.34
CA GLN A 41 -1.93 -8.05 6.99
C GLN A 41 -0.73 -7.83 7.92
N MET A 42 0.15 -6.90 7.58
CA MET A 42 1.34 -6.55 8.37
C MET A 42 1.07 -5.49 9.46
N GLY A 43 -0.16 -4.98 9.57
CA GLY A 43 -0.51 -3.94 10.55
C GLY A 43 0.16 -2.58 10.30
N LEU A 44 0.55 -2.29 9.06
CA LEU A 44 1.28 -1.08 8.67
C LEU A 44 0.38 0.13 8.38
N PHE A 45 -0.93 -0.08 8.28
CA PHE A 45 -1.87 1.03 8.09
C PHE A 45 -2.19 1.69 9.41
N ILE A 46 -1.73 2.94 9.55
CA ILE A 46 -2.29 3.86 10.54
C ILE A 46 -3.75 4.11 10.15
N PRO A 47 -4.72 4.03 11.07
CA PRO A 47 -6.11 4.39 10.78
C PRO A 47 -6.19 5.87 10.38
N LYS A 48 -6.12 6.18 9.08
CA LYS A 48 -6.36 7.53 8.54
C LYS A 48 -7.88 7.77 8.37
N GLN A 49 -8.28 9.01 8.59
CA GLN A 49 -9.66 9.48 8.59
C GLN A 49 -10.37 9.21 7.24
N LYS A 50 -11.70 9.05 7.34
CA LYS A 50 -12.71 8.57 6.39
C LYS A 50 -12.80 9.23 4.99
N ASN A 51 -11.77 9.88 4.47
CA ASN A 51 -11.82 10.46 3.13
C ASN A 51 -11.17 9.49 2.13
N GLN A 52 -11.91 8.44 1.77
CA GLN A 52 -11.59 7.66 0.57
C GLN A 52 -11.83 8.57 -0.64
N VAL A 53 -10.77 9.22 -1.11
CA VAL A 53 -10.81 9.93 -2.38
C VAL A 53 -10.69 8.90 -3.48
N SER A 54 -11.68 8.85 -4.37
CA SER A 54 -11.65 8.01 -5.57
C SER A 54 -10.64 8.60 -6.56
N LEU A 55 -9.70 7.78 -7.02
CA LEU A 55 -8.67 8.22 -7.99
C LEU A 55 -9.29 8.72 -9.31
N SER A 56 -10.49 8.24 -9.64
CA SER A 56 -11.22 8.65 -10.85
C SER A 56 -11.78 10.06 -10.78
N ASP A 57 -11.88 10.64 -9.59
CA ASP A 57 -12.48 11.95 -9.35
C ASP A 57 -11.42 13.03 -9.03
N LEU A 58 -10.14 12.71 -9.16
CA LEU A 58 -9.04 13.63 -8.87
C LEU A 58 -8.81 14.60 -10.03
N SER A 59 -8.73 15.89 -9.73
CA SER A 59 -8.20 16.89 -10.66
C SER A 59 -6.68 16.83 -10.75
N GLU A 60 -6.09 17.55 -11.70
CA GLU A 60 -4.64 17.70 -11.81
C GLU A 60 -4.06 18.39 -10.56
N GLU A 61 -4.75 19.41 -10.03
CA GLU A 61 -4.34 20.09 -8.80
C GLU A 61 -4.40 19.17 -7.57
N ASP A 62 -5.38 18.26 -7.52
CA ASP A 62 -5.45 17.24 -6.47
C ASP A 62 -4.28 16.25 -6.57
N LEU A 63 -3.92 15.82 -7.79
CA LEU A 63 -2.76 14.96 -8.01
C LEU A 63 -1.46 15.65 -7.57
N GLU A 64 -1.27 16.91 -7.93
CA GLU A 64 -0.10 17.67 -7.48
C GLU A 64 -0.02 17.79 -5.96
N ARG A 65 -1.16 18.05 -5.31
CA ARG A 65 -1.25 18.11 -3.85
C ARG A 65 -0.86 16.77 -3.23
N LEU A 66 -1.42 15.66 -3.71
CA LEU A 66 -1.10 14.32 -3.24
C LEU A 66 0.39 13.98 -3.45
N ILE A 67 0.98 14.36 -4.59
CA ILE A 67 2.42 14.18 -4.85
C ILE A 67 3.26 14.96 -3.83
N ARG A 68 2.86 16.20 -3.50
CA ARG A 68 3.55 17.01 -2.48
C ARG A 68 3.46 16.34 -1.10
N GLU A 69 2.28 15.88 -0.69
CA GLU A 69 2.07 15.17 0.56
C GLU A 69 2.96 13.91 0.67
N ILE A 70 2.98 13.07 -0.38
CA ILE A 70 3.82 11.86 -0.43
C ILE A 70 5.31 12.21 -0.31
N LYS A 71 5.78 13.25 -1.03
CA LYS A 71 7.19 13.69 -0.95
C LYS A 71 7.56 14.14 0.45
N THR A 72 6.68 14.88 1.12
CA THR A 72 6.90 15.32 2.50
C THR A 72 7.00 14.12 3.44
N GLU A 73 6.07 13.15 3.36
CA GLU A 73 6.13 11.93 4.17
C GLU A 73 7.44 11.15 3.95
N LEU A 74 7.92 11.02 2.70
CA LEU A 74 9.19 10.37 2.38
C LEU A 74 10.42 11.08 2.97
N THR A 75 10.40 12.42 3.02
CA THR A 75 11.53 13.19 3.58
C THR A 75 11.57 13.17 5.11
N LEU A 76 10.42 13.04 5.77
CA LEU A 76 10.35 12.96 7.24
C LEU A 76 10.93 11.64 7.77
N ASP A 77 10.80 10.55 7.01
CA ASP A 77 11.31 9.21 7.37
C ASP A 77 12.85 9.11 7.32
N GLN A 78 13.52 9.98 6.55
CA GLN A 78 15.00 10.00 6.46
C GLN A 78 15.68 10.87 7.54
N GLY A 79 14.91 11.50 8.43
CA GLY A 79 15.42 12.38 9.48
C GLY A 79 15.77 11.71 10.81
N GLU A 80 15.39 10.44 11.04
CA GLU A 80 15.49 9.77 12.35
C GLU A 80 16.60 8.70 12.46
N THR A 81 17.54 8.60 11.52
CA THR A 81 18.75 7.74 11.65
C THR A 81 20.01 8.53 11.95
N GLY A 82 19.92 9.53 12.81
CA GLY A 82 21.06 10.33 13.23
C GLY A 82 21.03 10.60 14.72
N GLU A 83 21.49 9.62 15.52
CA GLU A 83 22.22 9.81 16.78
C GLU A 83 22.97 8.53 17.17
#